data_AF-A0A117SUE7-F1
#
_entry.id   AF-A0A117SUE7-F1
#
_cell.length_a   1.000
_cell.length_b   1.000
_cell.length_c   1.000
_cell.angle_alpha   90.00
_cell.angle_beta   90.00
_cell.angle_gamma   90.00
#
_symmetry.space_group_name_H-M   'P 1'
#
loop_
_entity.id
_entity.type
_entity.pdbx_description
1 polymer ?
#
loop_
_entity_poly.entity_id
_entity_poly.type
_entity_poly.pdbx_seq_one_letter_code
_entity_poly.pdbx_strand_id
1 'polypeptide(L)'
;MRQGLGALVIMILVGYLLIMVSAAPSNWESMMLFTAFFLGTQIPAILLSSRIGNRDALAISMAMAGIGAYLRQVNPYLNSAIIGAAMGIYFTSMVSVVGLALGVMGKTRHVIPSYVFLLSTGLLVSSLASNWGDEYGYMMAGGLLITGLIISLSPNIIKVHNIHLRQV
;
A
#
# COMPACT_ATOMS: atom_id res chain seq x y z
N MET A 1 -8.84 -22.90 -5.58
CA MET A 1 -7.68 -22.00 -5.79
C MET A 1 -8.04 -20.57 -6.25
N ARG A 2 -9.15 -20.31 -6.97
CA ARG A 2 -9.47 -18.95 -7.49
C ARG A 2 -10.00 -17.93 -6.46
N GLN A 3 -10.65 -18.36 -5.38
CA GLN A 3 -11.27 -17.42 -4.43
C GLN A 3 -10.27 -16.69 -3.51
N GLY A 4 -9.13 -17.31 -3.17
CA GLY A 4 -8.12 -16.69 -2.31
C GLY A 4 -7.32 -15.57 -2.97
N LEU A 5 -7.11 -15.65 -4.30
CA LEU A 5 -6.35 -14.64 -5.04
C LEU A 5 -7.15 -13.34 -5.20
N GLY A 6 -8.46 -13.45 -5.43
CA GLY A 6 -9.36 -12.29 -5.57
C GLY A 6 -9.43 -11.46 -4.28
N ALA A 7 -9.56 -12.11 -3.12
CA ALA A 7 -9.58 -11.44 -1.83
C ALA A 7 -8.26 -10.71 -1.53
N LEU A 8 -7.11 -11.32 -1.86
CA LEU A 8 -5.79 -10.68 -1.71
C LEU A 8 -5.66 -9.42 -2.56
N VAL A 9 -6.06 -9.49 -3.83
CA VAL A 9 -6.01 -8.34 -4.75
C VAL A 9 -6.90 -7.20 -4.25
N ILE A 10 -8.11 -7.51 -3.76
CA ILE A 10 -9.01 -6.50 -3.18
C ILE A 10 -8.37 -5.85 -1.95
N MET A 11 -7.79 -6.62 -1.03
CA MET A 11 -7.12 -6.05 0.15
C MET A 11 -5.94 -5.14 -0.22
N ILE A 12 -5.15 -5.51 -1.24
CA ILE A 12 -4.04 -4.68 -1.73
C ILE A 12 -4.57 -3.41 -2.41
N LEU A 13 -5.72 -3.46 -3.09
CA LEU A 13 -6.32 -2.27 -3.70
C LEU A 13 -6.91 -1.34 -2.64
N VAL A 14 -7.60 -1.88 -1.63
CA VAL A 14 -8.17 -1.09 -0.54
C VAL A 14 -7.05 -0.42 0.26
N GLY A 15 -5.97 -1.15 0.59
CA GLY A 15 -4.80 -0.58 1.25
C GLY A 15 -4.16 0.56 0.45
N TYR A 16 -4.02 0.39 -0.87
CA TYR A 16 -3.51 1.42 -1.77
C TYR A 16 -4.34 2.71 -1.69
N LEU A 17 -5.67 2.59 -1.77
CA LEU A 17 -6.57 3.74 -1.72
C LEU A 17 -6.50 4.47 -0.37
N LEU A 18 -6.44 3.74 0.74
CA LEU A 18 -6.32 4.34 2.07
C LEU A 18 -5.00 5.11 2.26
N ILE A 19 -3.90 4.62 1.69
CA ILE A 19 -2.62 5.34 1.67
C ILE A 19 -2.74 6.63 0.85
N MET A 20 -3.40 6.58 -0.31
CA MET A 20 -3.58 7.76 -1.18
C MET A 20 -4.50 8.83 -0.57
N VAL A 21 -5.54 8.41 0.17
CA VAL A 21 -6.35 9.33 1.00
C VAL A 21 -5.45 10.00 2.04
N SER A 22 -4.65 9.22 2.76
CA SER A 22 -3.75 9.73 3.81
C SER A 22 -2.65 10.66 3.25
N ALA A 23 -2.26 10.46 1.99
CA ALA A 23 -1.26 11.23 1.26
C ALA A 23 -1.77 12.56 0.67
N ALA A 24 -3.05 12.91 0.86
CA ALA A 24 -3.62 14.13 0.29
C ALA A 24 -2.77 15.37 0.66
N PRO A 25 -2.20 16.09 -0.32
CA PRO A 25 -1.24 17.16 -0.03
C PRO A 25 -1.89 18.32 0.73
N SER A 26 -1.21 18.86 1.73
CA SER A 26 -1.68 20.03 2.49
C SER A 26 -1.21 21.36 1.89
N ASN A 27 -0.08 21.35 1.18
CA ASN A 27 0.52 22.48 0.47
C ASN A 27 1.53 21.97 -0.58
N TRP A 28 2.11 22.88 -1.36
CA TRP A 28 3.06 22.54 -2.43
C TRP A 28 4.33 21.86 -1.89
N GLU A 29 4.87 22.34 -0.77
CA GLU A 29 6.10 21.82 -0.17
C GLU A 29 5.92 20.39 0.37
N SER A 30 4.77 20.11 0.98
CA SER A 30 4.37 18.78 1.44
C SER A 30 4.26 17.80 0.27
N MET A 31 3.73 18.26 -0.88
CA MET A 31 3.66 17.46 -2.10
C MET A 31 5.05 17.15 -2.67
N MET A 32 5.98 18.13 -2.63
CA MET A 32 7.36 17.92 -3.04
C MET A 32 8.08 16.89 -2.14
N LEU A 33 7.93 17.00 -0.83
CA LEU A 33 8.48 16.04 0.13
C LEU A 33 7.92 14.64 -0.08
N PHE A 34 6.60 14.53 -0.20
CA PHE A 34 5.94 13.26 -0.52
C PHE A 34 6.54 12.65 -1.79
N THR A 35 6.65 13.43 -2.86
CA THR A 35 7.16 12.97 -4.16
C THR A 35 8.62 12.54 -4.06
N ALA A 36 9.46 13.31 -3.37
CA ALA A 36 10.87 13.01 -3.18
C ALA A 36 11.06 11.68 -2.44
N PHE A 37 10.32 11.47 -1.34
CA PHE A 37 10.37 10.21 -0.59
C PHE A 37 9.75 9.05 -1.36
N PHE A 38 8.65 9.27 -2.07
CA PHE A 38 8.03 8.25 -2.92
C PHE A 38 9.01 7.71 -3.98
N LEU A 39 9.65 8.61 -4.72
CA LEU A 39 10.61 8.24 -5.76
C LEU A 39 11.90 7.67 -5.14
N GLY A 40 12.43 8.32 -4.10
CA GLY A 40 13.67 7.92 -3.44
C GLY A 40 13.58 6.55 -2.75
N THR A 41 12.39 6.15 -2.28
CA THR A 41 12.21 4.89 -1.54
C THR A 41 12.00 3.68 -2.45
N GLN A 42 11.77 3.86 -3.76
CA GLN A 42 11.52 2.73 -4.66
C GLN A 42 12.70 1.75 -4.74
N ILE A 43 13.94 2.24 -4.84
CA ILE A 43 15.13 1.36 -4.87
C ILE A 43 15.30 0.60 -3.54
N PRO A 44 15.30 1.28 -2.37
CA PRO A 44 15.26 0.59 -1.08
C PRO A 44 14.11 -0.40 -0.93
N ALA A 45 12.94 -0.10 -1.48
CA ALA A 45 11.77 -0.97 -1.44
C ALA A 45 11.96 -2.28 -2.21
N ILE A 46 12.66 -2.25 -3.35
CA ILE A 46 13.04 -3.47 -4.10
C ILE A 46 13.95 -4.34 -3.22
N LEU A 47 14.96 -3.72 -2.59
CA LEU A 47 15.89 -4.43 -1.71
C LEU A 47 15.22 -4.98 -0.45
N LEU A 48 14.27 -4.23 0.14
CA LEU A 48 13.48 -4.70 1.27
C LEU A 48 12.64 -5.91 0.85
N SER A 49 11.88 -5.77 -0.22
CA SER A 49 10.97 -6.81 -0.72
C SER A 49 11.70 -8.09 -1.12
N SER A 50 12.94 -8.01 -1.61
CA SER A 50 13.73 -9.19 -1.94
C SER A 50 14.25 -9.95 -0.71
N ARG A 51 14.39 -9.28 0.44
CA ARG A 51 14.89 -9.89 1.69
C ARG A 51 13.78 -10.46 2.57
N ILE A 52 12.67 -9.76 2.71
CA ILE A 52 11.57 -10.16 3.60
C ILE A 52 10.32 -10.65 2.84
N GLY A 53 10.32 -10.55 1.52
CA GLY A 53 9.17 -10.89 0.69
C GLY A 53 8.17 -9.73 0.52
N ASN A 54 7.47 -9.72 -0.61
CA ASN A 54 6.52 -8.65 -0.97
C ASN A 54 5.37 -8.50 0.04
N ARG A 55 4.94 -9.60 0.68
CA ARG A 55 3.85 -9.57 1.66
C ARG A 55 4.24 -8.76 2.90
N ASP A 56 5.43 -9.02 3.43
CA ASP A 56 5.88 -8.37 4.65
C ASP A 56 6.28 -6.92 4.38
N ALA A 57 6.82 -6.63 3.19
CA ALA A 57 7.03 -5.25 2.73
C ALA A 57 5.71 -4.45 2.60
N LEU A 58 4.64 -5.08 2.09
CA LEU A 58 3.30 -4.48 2.09
C LEU A 58 2.79 -4.21 3.51
N ALA A 59 2.99 -5.14 4.44
CA ALA A 59 2.61 -4.95 5.84
C ALA A 59 3.37 -3.76 6.49
N ILE A 60 4.69 -3.68 6.27
CA ILE A 60 5.51 -2.56 6.76
C ILE A 60 5.02 -1.23 6.18
N SER A 61 4.74 -1.17 4.88
CA SER A 61 4.23 0.06 4.26
C SER A 61 2.86 0.47 4.81
N MET A 62 1.94 -0.45 5.06
CA MET A 62 0.66 -0.14 5.71
C MET A 62 0.85 0.38 7.14
N ALA A 63 1.77 -0.20 7.91
CA ALA A 63 2.10 0.27 9.25
C ALA A 63 2.69 1.70 9.22
N MET A 64 3.64 1.95 8.31
CA MET A 64 4.24 3.28 8.11
C MET A 64 3.19 4.31 7.68
N ALA A 65 2.29 3.96 6.76
CA ALA A 65 1.23 4.85 6.33
C ALA A 65 0.22 5.16 7.44
N GLY A 66 -0.10 4.16 8.27
CA GLY A 66 -0.90 4.36 9.49
C GLY A 66 -0.27 5.37 10.42
N ILE A 67 1.02 5.21 10.75
CA ILE A 67 1.79 6.17 11.57
C ILE A 67 1.80 7.56 10.91
N GLY A 68 2.07 7.60 9.61
CA GLY A 68 2.07 8.84 8.84
C GLY A 68 0.75 9.59 8.93
N ALA A 69 -0.38 8.89 8.83
CA ALA A 69 -1.71 9.49 8.94
C ALA A 69 -1.94 10.19 10.29
N TYR A 70 -1.52 9.59 11.41
CA TYR A 70 -1.58 10.23 12.73
C TYR A 70 -0.68 11.46 12.83
N LEU A 71 0.49 11.43 12.20
CA LEU A 71 1.43 12.55 12.22
C LEU A 71 0.93 13.77 11.45
N ARG A 72 -0.13 13.67 10.66
CA ARG A 72 -0.68 14.80 9.90
C ARG A 72 -1.04 15.98 10.79
N GLN A 73 -1.64 15.71 11.95
CA GLN A 73 -2.06 16.72 12.92
C GLN A 73 -0.88 17.34 13.69
N VAL A 74 0.24 16.61 13.79
CA VAL A 74 1.41 17.05 14.53
C VAL A 74 2.36 17.83 13.63
N ASN A 75 2.65 17.29 12.45
CA ASN A 75 3.56 17.89 11.49
C ASN A 75 3.26 17.39 10.05
N PRO A 76 2.71 18.25 9.17
CA PRO A 76 2.32 17.86 7.82
C PRO A 76 3.51 17.46 6.92
N TYR A 77 4.71 17.96 7.21
CA TYR A 77 5.92 17.61 6.46
C TYR A 77 6.44 16.21 6.84
N LEU A 78 6.41 15.87 8.12
CA LEU A 78 6.74 14.52 8.59
C LEU A 78 5.71 13.49 8.09
N ASN A 79 4.42 13.84 8.12
CA ASN A 79 3.37 13.05 7.48
C ASN A 79 3.71 12.77 6.01
N SER A 80 4.03 13.82 5.24
CA SER A 80 4.31 13.69 3.81
C SER A 80 5.54 12.85 3.50
N ALA A 81 6.62 13.01 4.28
CA ALA A 81 7.83 12.20 4.15
C ALA A 81 7.56 10.71 4.45
N ILE A 82 6.86 10.42 5.55
CA ILE A 82 6.58 9.04 5.99
C ILE A 82 5.58 8.37 5.06
N ILE A 83 4.50 9.06 4.68
CA ILE A 83 3.52 8.51 3.74
C ILE A 83 4.13 8.37 2.34
N GLY A 84 4.98 9.30 1.91
CA GLY A 84 5.74 9.18 0.66
C GLY A 84 6.61 7.92 0.65
N ALA A 85 7.37 7.68 1.71
CA ALA A 85 8.18 6.48 1.86
C ALA A 85 7.33 5.20 1.91
N ALA A 86 6.26 5.21 2.71
CA ALA A 86 5.31 4.11 2.81
C ALA A 86 4.71 3.77 1.43
N MET A 87 4.29 4.78 0.69
CA MET A 87 3.73 4.64 -0.64
C MET A 87 4.75 4.08 -1.64
N GLY A 88 6.01 4.52 -1.57
CA GLY A 88 7.10 3.97 -2.39
C GLY A 88 7.26 2.47 -2.16
N ILE A 89 7.32 2.05 -0.89
CA ILE A 89 7.40 0.62 -0.50
C ILE A 89 6.17 -0.15 -0.97
N TYR A 90 4.98 0.40 -0.71
CA TYR A 90 3.71 -0.23 -1.05
C TYR A 90 3.62 -0.50 -2.55
N PHE A 91 3.91 0.53 -3.34
CA PHE A 91 3.73 0.52 -4.78
C PHE A 91 4.73 -0.43 -5.46
N THR A 92 6.01 -0.39 -5.07
CA THR A 92 7.01 -1.33 -5.57
C THR A 92 6.66 -2.79 -5.24
N SER A 93 6.19 -3.04 -4.01
CA SER A 93 5.81 -4.39 -3.57
C SER A 93 4.56 -4.89 -4.31
N MET A 94 3.57 -4.01 -4.49
CA MET A 94 2.35 -4.29 -5.24
C MET A 94 2.65 -4.62 -6.70
N VAL A 95 3.48 -3.81 -7.38
CA VAL A 95 3.86 -4.03 -8.78
C VAL A 95 4.59 -5.36 -8.94
N SER A 96 5.44 -5.73 -7.98
CA SER A 96 6.11 -7.03 -7.98
C SER A 96 5.11 -8.19 -7.89
N VAL A 97 4.10 -8.10 -7.01
CA VAL A 97 3.05 -9.12 -6.86
C VAL A 97 2.17 -9.21 -8.11
N VAL A 98 1.69 -8.07 -8.62
CA VAL A 98 0.83 -8.00 -9.81
C VAL A 98 1.60 -8.44 -11.07
N GLY A 99 2.86 -8.03 -11.19
CA GLY A 99 3.76 -8.40 -12.28
C GLY A 99 4.03 -9.91 -12.31
N LEU A 100 4.31 -10.52 -11.15
CA LEU A 100 4.46 -11.96 -11.03
C LEU A 100 3.16 -12.70 -11.40
N ALA A 101 2.01 -12.24 -10.90
CA ALA A 101 0.72 -12.85 -11.21
C ALA A 101 0.38 -12.79 -12.71
N LEU A 102 0.57 -11.63 -13.34
CA LEU A 102 0.34 -11.45 -14.77
C LEU A 102 1.36 -12.21 -15.63
N GLY A 103 2.60 -12.33 -15.17
CA GLY A 103 3.65 -13.13 -15.81
C GLY A 103 3.29 -14.61 -15.86
N VAL A 104 2.84 -15.20 -14.75
CA VAL A 104 2.37 -16.58 -14.68
C VAL A 104 1.17 -16.82 -15.62
N MET A 105 0.33 -15.80 -15.82
CA MET A 105 -0.81 -15.87 -16.74
C MET A 105 -0.45 -15.59 -18.21
N GLY A 106 0.82 -15.31 -18.54
CA GLY A 106 1.27 -14.94 -19.89
C GLY A 106 0.77 -13.56 -20.35
N LYS A 107 0.28 -12.71 -19.45
CA LYS A 107 -0.33 -11.40 -19.73
C LYS A 107 0.58 -10.23 -19.39
N THR A 108 1.87 -10.34 -19.68
CA THR A 108 2.89 -9.32 -19.38
C THR A 108 2.58 -7.96 -20.03
N ARG A 109 1.88 -7.96 -21.19
CA ARG A 109 1.41 -6.74 -21.87
C ARG A 109 0.44 -5.90 -21.03
N HIS A 110 -0.18 -6.46 -19.99
CA HIS A 110 -1.13 -5.74 -19.14
C HIS A 110 -0.52 -5.20 -17.85
N VAL A 111 0.77 -5.46 -17.57
CA VAL A 111 1.46 -4.97 -16.37
C VAL A 111 1.54 -3.44 -16.38
N ILE A 112 2.00 -2.86 -17.48
CA ILE A 112 2.14 -1.40 -17.63
C ILE A 112 0.77 -0.68 -17.63
N PRO A 113 -0.25 -1.11 -18.40
CA PRO A 113 -1.58 -0.52 -18.30
C PRO A 113 -2.18 -0.58 -16.89
N SER A 114 -2.00 -1.70 -16.18
CA SER A 114 -2.49 -1.85 -14.80
C SER A 114 -1.77 -0.90 -13.85
N TYR A 115 -0.46 -0.73 -14.03
CA TYR A 115 0.36 0.23 -13.29
C TYR A 115 -0.15 1.66 -13.47
N VAL A 116 -0.38 2.09 -14.72
CA VAL A 116 -0.85 3.44 -15.02
C VAL A 116 -2.26 3.66 -14.47
N PHE A 117 -3.15 2.69 -14.62
CA PHE A 117 -4.51 2.77 -14.08
C PHE A 117 -4.52 2.97 -12.56
N LEU A 118 -3.68 2.22 -11.83
CA LEU A 118 -3.58 2.33 -10.39
C LEU A 118 -3.06 3.69 -9.96
N LEU A 119 -1.97 4.15 -10.57
CA LEU A 119 -1.39 5.46 -10.30
C LEU A 119 -2.41 6.59 -10.52
N SER A 120 -3.09 6.58 -11.67
CA SER A 120 -4.11 7.59 -12.00
C SER A 120 -5.30 7.56 -11.02
N THR A 121 -5.75 6.37 -10.64
CA THR A 121 -6.85 6.20 -9.66
C THR A 121 -6.45 6.72 -8.29
N GLY A 122 -5.22 6.45 -7.85
CA GLY A 122 -4.71 6.94 -6.58
C GLY A 122 -4.61 8.47 -6.55
N LEU A 123 -4.10 9.08 -7.61
CA LEU A 123 -4.01 10.54 -7.73
C LEU A 123 -5.40 11.20 -7.69
N LEU A 124 -6.38 10.60 -8.38
CA LEU A 124 -7.78 11.06 -8.33
C LEU A 124 -8.32 11.01 -6.90
N VAL A 125 -8.14 9.89 -6.20
CA VAL A 125 -8.62 9.71 -4.81
C VAL A 125 -7.93 10.70 -3.86
N SER A 126 -6.63 10.91 -4.01
CA SER A 126 -5.88 11.87 -3.21
C SER A 126 -6.36 13.31 -3.43
N SER A 127 -6.65 13.69 -4.68
CA SER A 127 -7.23 14.99 -5.03
C SER A 127 -8.67 15.16 -4.55
N LEU A 128 -9.47 14.10 -4.49
CA LEU A 128 -10.80 14.15 -3.90
C LEU A 128 -10.72 14.28 -2.38
N ALA A 129 -9.80 13.56 -1.75
CA ALA A 129 -9.57 13.60 -0.30
C ALA A 129 -9.06 14.98 0.16
N SER A 130 -8.22 15.67 -0.62
CA SER A 130 -7.76 17.02 -0.26
C SER A 130 -8.90 18.03 -0.12
N ASN A 131 -10.03 17.82 -0.81
CA ASN A 131 -11.21 18.67 -0.71
C ASN A 131 -12.08 18.38 0.52
N TRP A 132 -11.84 17.28 1.25
CA TRP A 132 -12.60 16.97 2.46
C TRP A 132 -12.29 17.95 3.59
N GLY A 133 -11.09 18.55 3.62
CA GLY A 133 -10.69 19.55 4.62
C GLY A 133 -10.69 19.07 6.08
N ASP A 134 -11.12 17.84 6.33
CA ASP A 134 -11.35 17.29 7.66
C ASP A 134 -10.21 16.34 8.07
N GLU A 135 -9.49 16.73 9.13
CA GLU A 135 -8.39 15.95 9.69
C GLU A 135 -8.84 14.55 10.15
N TYR A 136 -10.10 14.40 10.56
CA TYR A 136 -10.67 13.14 11.02
C TYR A 136 -10.73 12.10 9.89
N GLY A 137 -10.94 12.50 8.64
CA GLY A 137 -11.00 11.58 7.50
C GLY A 137 -9.66 10.88 7.26
N TYR A 138 -8.55 11.59 7.46
CA TYR A 138 -7.20 11.02 7.31
C TYR A 138 -6.84 10.11 8.48
N MET A 139 -7.22 10.46 9.71
CA MET A 139 -7.06 9.58 10.88
C MET A 139 -7.87 8.30 10.74
N MET A 140 -9.10 8.37 10.22
CA MET A 140 -9.90 7.18 9.92
C MET A 140 -9.23 6.29 8.89
N ALA A 141 -8.66 6.85 7.81
CA ALA A 141 -7.90 6.08 6.83
C ALA A 141 -6.69 5.37 7.46
N GLY A 142 -5.95 6.06 8.34
CA GLY A 142 -4.87 5.49 9.13
C GLY A 142 -5.33 4.37 10.08
N GLY A 143 -6.44 4.57 10.78
CA GLY A 143 -7.05 3.58 11.67
C GLY A 143 -7.51 2.32 10.93
N LEU A 144 -8.09 2.48 9.73
CA LEU A 144 -8.47 1.37 8.86
C LEU A 144 -7.25 0.60 8.34
N LEU A 145 -6.14 1.30 8.01
CA LEU A 145 -4.89 0.65 7.63
C LEU A 145 -4.31 -0.21 8.76
N ILE A 146 -4.26 0.33 9.98
CA ILE A 146 -3.76 -0.42 11.15
C ILE A 146 -4.69 -1.58 11.49
N THR A 147 -6.01 -1.38 11.41
CA THR A 147 -6.99 -2.45 11.65
C THR A 147 -6.85 -3.55 10.60
N GLY A 148 -6.73 -3.19 9.32
CA GLY A 148 -6.47 -4.13 8.23
C GLY A 148 -5.17 -4.89 8.39
N LEU A 149 -4.10 -4.21 8.85
CA LEU A 149 -2.82 -4.83 9.18
C LEU A 149 -2.97 -5.88 10.28
N ILE A 150 -3.59 -5.52 11.41
CA ILE A 150 -3.81 -6.42 12.55
C ILE A 150 -4.62 -7.65 12.13
N ILE A 151 -5.68 -7.46 11.35
CA ILE A 151 -6.49 -8.56 10.81
C ILE A 151 -5.64 -9.44 9.89
N SER A 152 -4.82 -8.85 9.01
CA SER A 152 -3.98 -9.59 8.06
C SER A 152 -2.82 -10.37 8.70
N LEU A 153 -2.37 -9.93 9.88
CA LEU A 153 -1.33 -10.56 10.69
C LEU A 153 -1.92 -11.55 11.71
N SER A 154 -3.24 -11.55 11.92
CA SER A 154 -3.89 -12.46 12.86
C SER A 154 -3.79 -13.92 12.39
N PRO A 155 -3.25 -14.84 13.21
CA PRO A 155 -3.01 -16.23 12.83
C PRO A 155 -4.31 -17.03 12.57
N ASN A 156 -5.48 -16.51 12.95
CA ASN A 156 -6.76 -17.18 12.76
C ASN A 156 -7.29 -17.12 11.32
N ILE A 157 -6.78 -16.24 10.46
CA ILE A 157 -7.20 -16.13 9.05
C ILE A 157 -6.27 -16.90 8.11
N ILE A 158 -5.07 -17.28 8.56
CA ILE A 158 -4.09 -18.11 7.83
C ILE A 158 -4.17 -19.57 8.29
N LYS A 159 -5.36 -20.07 8.64
CA LYS A 159 -5.62 -21.51 8.82
C LYS A 159 -6.39 -22.08 7.63
N VAL A 160 -5.94 -21.80 6.42
CA VAL A 160 -6.39 -22.54 5.23
C VAL A 160 -5.20 -22.74 4.31
N HIS A 161 -4.29 -23.66 4.65
CA HIS A 161 -3.63 -24.60 3.72
C HIS A 161 -2.45 -25.38 4.35
N ASN A 162 -2.53 -25.81 5.61
CA ASN A 162 -1.75 -27.00 5.99
C ASN A 162 -2.59 -28.21 5.58
N ILE A 163 -2.59 -28.50 4.27
CA ILE A 163 -2.91 -29.86 3.83
C ILE A 163 -1.92 -30.74 4.57
N HIS A 164 -2.45 -31.61 5.41
CA HIS A 164 -1.76 -32.79 5.89
C HIS A 164 -1.07 -33.46 4.70
N LEU A 165 0.21 -33.19 4.50
CA LEU A 165 1.16 -34.17 4.01
C LEU A 165 1.27 -35.23 5.12
N ARG A 166 0.20 -36.00 5.31
CA ARG A 166 0.30 -37.27 6.02
C ARG A 166 0.63 -38.29 4.96
N GLN A 167 1.91 -38.61 4.92
CA GLN A 167 2.49 -39.81 4.36
C GLN A 167 1.52 -41.00 4.54
N VAL A 168 0.98 -41.52 3.44
CA VAL A 168 0.89 -42.95 3.11
C VAL A 168 0.92 -43.08 1.60
#